data_AF-A0A183HP48-F1
#
_entry.id   AF-A0A183HP48-F1
#
_cell.length_a   1.000
_cell.length_b   1.000
_cell.length_c   1.000
_cell.angle_alpha   90.00
_cell.angle_beta   90.00
_cell.angle_gamma   90.00
#
_symmetry.space_group_name_H-M   'P 1'
#
loop_
_entity.id
_entity.type
_entity.pdbx_description
1 polymer ?
#
loop_
_entity_poly.entity_id
_entity_poly.type
_entity_poly.pdbx_seq_one_letter_code
_entity_poly.pdbx_strand_id
1 'polypeptide(L)'
;MVLNYDVPTQSKDYVHRVGRTARAGRSGIAVTFVTQYDIEMYQRIERLIGKKLPLFETVENDVMLLVERVDEAQKLAKQEMKEMEEKKGRKRRQFDDDDEVNDAEESNAFRKKLKGKQKGIHNGRRKF
;
A
#
# COMPACT_ATOMS: atom_id res chain seq x y z
N MET A 1 -20.78 -3.55 -6.60
CA MET A 1 -20.62 -2.08 -6.64
C MET A 1 -19.13 -1.78 -6.74
N VAL A 2 -18.74 -0.77 -7.52
CA VAL A 2 -17.37 -0.27 -7.63
C VAL A 2 -17.39 1.24 -7.33
N LEU A 3 -16.44 1.70 -6.52
CA LEU A 3 -16.24 3.12 -6.21
C LEU A 3 -14.83 3.50 -6.66
N ASN A 4 -14.74 4.50 -7.54
CA ASN A 4 -13.47 5.10 -7.94
C ASN A 4 -13.32 6.43 -7.19
N TYR A 5 -12.39 6.47 -6.24
CA TYR A 5 -12.09 7.69 -5.49
C TYR A 5 -11.45 8.76 -6.39
N ASP A 6 -10.57 8.33 -7.29
CA ASP A 6 -9.96 9.17 -8.32
C ASP A 6 -10.32 8.64 -9.71
N VAL A 7 -10.37 9.54 -10.69
CA VAL A 7 -10.63 9.16 -12.09
C VAL A 7 -9.42 8.41 -12.66
N PRO A 8 -9.59 7.21 -13.23
CA PRO A 8 -8.49 6.49 -13.87
C PRO A 8 -7.85 7.31 -14.99
N THR A 9 -6.52 7.42 -14.98
CA THR A 9 -5.75 8.17 -16.00
C THR A 9 -5.91 7.59 -17.40
N GLN A 10 -5.98 6.26 -17.49
CA GLN A 10 -6.21 5.52 -18.72
C GLN A 10 -7.65 5.01 -18.80
N SER A 11 -8.32 5.30 -19.90
CA SER A 11 -9.73 4.95 -20.10
C SER A 11 -9.99 3.44 -20.13
N LYS A 12 -9.02 2.63 -20.58
CA LYS A 12 -9.11 1.15 -20.52
C LYS A 12 -9.17 0.63 -19.08
N ASP A 13 -8.46 1.27 -18.16
CA ASP A 13 -8.44 0.86 -16.75
C ASP A 13 -9.79 1.08 -16.08
N TYR A 14 -10.51 2.14 -16.48
CA TYR A 14 -11.88 2.33 -16.05
C TYR A 14 -12.75 1.12 -16.41
N VAL A 15 -12.71 0.67 -17.67
CA VAL A 15 -13.49 -0.49 -18.14
C VAL A 15 -13.13 -1.76 -17.37
N HIS A 16 -11.84 -2.00 -17.12
CA HIS A 16 -11.40 -3.17 -16.36
C HIS A 16 -11.84 -3.14 -14.89
N ARG A 17 -11.86 -1.96 -14.25
CA ARG A 17 -12.33 -1.77 -12.88
C ARG A 17 -13.84 -1.97 -12.78
N VAL A 18 -14.62 -1.27 -13.60
CA VAL A 18 -16.08 -1.37 -13.54
C VAL A 18 -16.59 -2.72 -14.06
N GLY A 19 -15.85 -3.40 -14.94
CA GLY A 19 -16.14 -4.78 -15.34
C GLY A 19 -16.06 -5.81 -14.21
N ARG A 20 -15.64 -5.42 -13.00
CA ARG A 20 -15.70 -6.25 -11.79
C ARG A 20 -17.06 -6.19 -11.08
N THR A 21 -17.91 -5.21 -11.42
CA THR A 21 -19.29 -5.07 -10.91
C THR A 21 -20.28 -5.62 -11.93
N ALA A 22 -21.37 -6.24 -11.47
CA ALA A 22 -22.30 -7.12 -12.19
C ALA A 22 -21.81 -8.58 -12.33
N ARG A 23 -22.51 -9.51 -11.68
CA ARG A 23 -22.30 -10.98 -11.75
C ARG A 23 -23.66 -11.63 -12.03
N ALA A 24 -23.68 -12.68 -12.87
CA ALA A 24 -24.82 -13.59 -13.09
C ALA A 24 -26.21 -12.92 -12.98
N GLY A 25 -26.55 -12.06 -13.94
CA GLY A 25 -27.89 -11.47 -14.06
C GLY A 25 -28.21 -10.32 -13.10
N ARG A 26 -27.30 -9.92 -12.21
CA ARG A 26 -27.50 -8.76 -11.32
C ARG A 26 -26.88 -7.49 -11.89
N SER A 27 -27.60 -6.38 -11.77
CA SER A 27 -27.08 -5.06 -12.08
C SER A 27 -25.92 -4.70 -11.13
N GLY A 28 -24.87 -4.11 -11.69
CA GLY A 28 -23.73 -3.58 -10.95
C GLY A 28 -23.73 -2.05 -11.04
N ILE A 29 -23.50 -1.38 -9.91
CA ILE A 29 -23.33 0.07 -9.87
C ILE A 29 -21.84 0.40 -9.83
N ALA A 30 -21.43 1.41 -10.60
CA ALA A 30 -20.10 2.01 -10.54
C ALA A 30 -20.24 3.53 -10.37
N VAL A 31 -19.61 4.08 -9.33
CA VAL A 31 -19.59 5.52 -9.05
C VAL A 31 -18.15 6.00 -9.08
N THR A 32 -17.91 7.14 -9.71
CA THR A 32 -16.59 7.77 -9.81
C THR A 32 -16.71 9.19 -9.32
N PHE A 33 -15.86 9.59 -8.38
CA PHE A 33 -15.72 10.99 -8.00
C PHE A 33 -14.88 11.71 -9.05
N VAL A 34 -15.37 12.85 -9.52
CA VAL A 34 -14.75 13.65 -10.58
C VAL A 34 -14.56 15.06 -10.05
N THR A 35 -13.34 15.57 -10.11
CA THR A 35 -13.04 16.97 -9.81
C THR A 35 -12.88 17.78 -11.08
N GLN A 36 -12.76 19.11 -10.95
CA GLN A 36 -12.49 20.00 -12.09
C GLN A 36 -11.17 19.69 -12.81
N TYR A 37 -10.22 19.03 -12.14
CA TYR A 37 -8.92 18.67 -12.73
C TYR A 37 -8.98 17.38 -13.56
N ASP A 38 -10.03 16.59 -13.41
CA ASP A 38 -10.17 15.27 -14.04
C ASP A 38 -10.96 15.30 -15.35
N ILE A 39 -11.34 16.49 -15.83
CA ILE A 39 -12.25 16.67 -16.98
C ILE A 39 -11.71 15.95 -18.23
N GLU A 40 -10.40 16.05 -18.49
CA GLU A 40 -9.81 15.44 -19.67
C GLU A 40 -9.89 13.90 -19.61
N MET A 41 -9.52 13.30 -18.47
CA MET A 41 -9.57 11.86 -18.24
C MET A 41 -11.01 11.35 -18.32
N TYR A 42 -11.94 12.06 -17.67
CA TYR A 42 -13.36 11.79 -17.71
C TYR A 42 -13.90 11.77 -19.15
N GLN A 43 -13.61 12.80 -19.96
CA GLN A 43 -14.07 12.84 -21.35
C GLN A 43 -13.46 11.73 -22.21
N ARG A 44 -12.20 11.32 -21.95
CA ARG A 44 -11.59 10.16 -22.62
C ARG A 44 -12.34 8.87 -22.31
N ILE A 45 -12.83 8.71 -21.07
CA ILE A 45 -13.65 7.57 -20.66
C ILE A 45 -14.99 7.58 -21.40
N GLU A 46 -15.70 8.71 -21.44
CA GLU A 46 -16.97 8.84 -22.16
C GLU A 46 -16.81 8.53 -23.66
N ARG A 47 -15.74 9.04 -24.28
CA ARG A 47 -15.42 8.76 -25.69
C ARG A 47 -15.16 7.28 -25.93
N LEU A 48 -14.44 6.60 -25.04
CA LEU A 48 -14.15 5.17 -25.15
C LEU A 48 -15.44 4.33 -25.05
N ILE A 49 -16.33 4.67 -24.12
CA ILE A 49 -17.58 3.93 -23.88
C ILE A 49 -18.66 4.31 -24.92
N GLY A 50 -18.51 5.46 -25.57
CA GLY A 50 -19.48 5.99 -26.53
C GLY A 50 -20.77 6.48 -25.88
N LYS A 51 -20.75 6.75 -24.57
CA LYS A 51 -21.92 7.21 -23.81
C LYS A 51 -21.51 8.25 -22.78
N LYS A 52 -22.43 9.18 -22.50
CA LYS A 52 -22.31 10.12 -21.39
C LYS A 52 -22.57 9.39 -20.08
N LEU A 53 -21.72 9.62 -19.09
CA LEU A 53 -21.95 9.09 -17.75
C LEU A 53 -22.96 10.00 -17.04
N PRO A 54 -24.07 9.45 -16.51
CA PRO A 54 -25.06 10.26 -15.83
C PRO A 54 -24.49 10.78 -14.51
N LEU A 55 -24.90 11.99 -14.13
CA LEU A 55 -24.66 12.49 -12.79
C LEU A 55 -25.40 11.60 -11.79
N PHE A 56 -24.71 11.19 -10.73
CA PHE A 56 -25.35 10.52 -9.62
C PHE A 56 -26.00 11.58 -8.73
N GLU A 57 -27.33 11.66 -8.75
CA GLU A 57 -28.06 12.63 -7.93
C GLU A 57 -27.97 12.29 -6.45
N THR A 58 -27.72 13.32 -5.64
CA THR A 58 -27.68 13.20 -4.18
C THR A 58 -28.65 14.20 -3.57
N VAL A 59 -29.49 13.73 -2.64
CA VAL A 59 -30.39 14.58 -1.86
C VAL A 59 -29.63 15.10 -0.65
N GLU A 60 -29.31 16.39 -0.64
CA GLU A 60 -28.46 17.00 0.39
C GLU A 60 -28.96 16.69 1.80
N ASN A 61 -30.26 16.87 2.06
CA ASN A 61 -30.86 16.58 3.37
C ASN A 61 -30.62 15.13 3.82
N ASP A 62 -30.75 14.15 2.91
CA ASP A 62 -30.55 12.74 3.23
C ASP A 62 -29.07 12.44 3.53
N VAL A 63 -28.16 13.09 2.80
CA VAL A 63 -26.71 12.97 3.02
C VAL A 63 -26.31 13.62 4.35
N MET A 64 -26.90 14.77 4.69
CA MET A 64 -26.60 15.49 5.93
C MET A 64 -26.94 14.68 7.18
N LEU A 65 -27.95 13.81 7.13
CA LEU A 65 -28.27 12.88 8.23
C LEU A 65 -27.14 11.87 8.54
N LEU A 66 -26.20 11.68 7.60
CA LEU A 66 -25.09 10.74 7.75
C LEU A 66 -23.80 11.41 8.27
N VAL A 67 -23.75 12.73 8.35
CA VAL A 67 -22.51 13.49 8.60
C VAL A 67 -21.83 13.08 9.90
N GLU A 68 -22.55 13.05 11.02
CA GLU A 68 -21.98 12.68 12.33
C GLU A 68 -21.38 11.27 12.30
N ARG A 69 -22.12 10.31 11.71
CA ARG A 69 -21.67 8.92 11.58
C ARG A 69 -20.45 8.79 10.68
N VAL A 70 -20.39 9.56 9.59
CA VAL A 70 -19.25 9.57 8.67
C VAL A 70 -18.03 10.20 9.34
N ASP A 71 -18.20 11.27 10.10
CA ASP A 71 -17.10 11.93 10.84
C ASP A 71 -16.49 11.01 11.90
N GLU A 72 -17.32 10.28 12.65
CA GLU A 72 -16.85 9.26 13.59
C GLU A 72 -16.09 8.14 12.88
N ALA A 73 -16.65 7.60 11.79
CA ALA A 73 -15.99 6.57 11.00
C ALA A 73 -14.64 7.06 10.43
N GLN A 74 -14.55 8.31 9.97
CA GLN A 74 -13.32 8.90 9.47
C GLN A 74 -12.26 9.05 10.58
N LYS A 75 -12.65 9.46 11.79
CA LYS A 75 -11.74 9.55 12.94
C LYS A 75 -11.16 8.18 13.31
N LEU A 76 -12.02 7.16 13.39
CA LEU A 76 -11.61 5.79 13.69
C LEU A 76 -10.67 5.24 12.61
N ALA A 77 -11.02 5.41 11.33
CA ALA A 77 -10.19 4.96 10.22
C ALA A 77 -8.80 5.62 10.23
N LYS A 78 -8.72 6.93 10.53
CA LYS A 78 -7.43 7.63 10.67
C LYS A 78 -6.58 7.09 11.81
N GLN A 79 -7.20 6.79 12.95
CA GLN A 79 -6.50 6.20 14.09
C GLN A 79 -5.96 4.80 13.76
N GLU A 80 -6.78 3.93 13.18
CA GLU A 80 -6.36 2.58 12.78
C GLU A 80 -5.24 2.61 11.75
N MET A 81 -5.34 3.48 10.73
CA MET A 81 -4.30 3.61 9.70
C MET A 81 -2.97 4.06 10.30
N LYS A 82 -3.00 5.02 11.23
CA LYS A 82 -1.81 5.48 11.95
C LYS A 82 -1.19 4.37 12.81
N GLU A 83 -2.00 3.63 13.55
CA GLU A 83 -1.51 2.49 14.33
C GLU A 83 -0.90 1.39 13.46
N MET A 84 -1.52 1.10 12.30
CA MET A 84 -0.98 0.14 11.34
C MET A 84 0.38 0.58 10.78
N GLU A 85 0.55 1.87 10.49
CA GLU A 85 1.84 2.43 10.05
C GLU A 85 2.90 2.35 11.16
N GLU A 86 2.54 2.68 12.40
CA GLU A 86 3.46 2.57 13.55
C GLU A 86 3.87 1.11 13.81
N LYS A 87 2.94 0.16 13.75
CA LYS A 87 3.24 -1.28 13.89
C LYS A 87 4.12 -1.79 12.75
N LYS A 88 3.88 -1.37 11.50
CA LYS A 88 4.74 -1.70 10.35
C LYS A 88 6.15 -1.09 10.52
N GLY A 89 6.24 0.14 11.02
CA GLY A 89 7.51 0.80 11.33
C GLY A 89 8.30 0.06 12.41
N ARG A 90 7.64 -0.37 13.48
CA ARG A 90 8.27 -1.19 14.54
C ARG A 90 8.76 -2.54 14.04
N LYS A 91 7.97 -3.24 13.22
CA LYS A 91 8.41 -4.51 12.60
C LYS A 91 9.61 -4.34 11.68
N ARG A 92 9.70 -3.25 10.92
CA ARG A 92 10.87 -2.96 10.08
C ARG A 92 12.12 -2.72 10.93
N ARG A 93 12.03 -1.87 11.95
CA ARG A 93 13.16 -1.61 12.86
C ARG A 93 13.64 -2.86 13.58
N GLN A 94 12.72 -3.70 14.06
CA GLN A 94 13.08 -4.95 14.71
C GLN A 94 13.80 -5.93 13.76
N PHE A 95 13.42 -5.94 12.48
CA PHE A 95 14.11 -6.75 11.47
C PHE A 95 15.52 -6.22 11.16
N ASP A 96 15.68 -4.89 11.05
CA ASP A 96 16.97 -4.25 10.83
C ASP A 96 17.92 -4.46 12.03
N ASP A 97 17.40 -4.36 13.27
CA ASP A 97 18.16 -4.62 14.50
C ASP A 97 18.59 -6.09 14.61
N ASP A 98 17.72 -7.05 14.25
CA ASP A 98 18.04 -8.49 14.27
C ASP A 98 19.13 -8.84 13.22
N ASP A 99 19.10 -8.23 12.02
CA ASP A 99 20.13 -8.41 10.99
C ASP A 99 21.49 -7.82 11.41
N GLU A 100 21.52 -6.63 12.04
CA GLU A 100 22.76 -6.02 12.55
C GLU A 100 23.40 -6.86 13.66
N VAL A 101 22.58 -7.43 14.56
CA VAL A 101 23.07 -8.30 15.63
C VAL A 101 23.66 -9.60 15.05
N ASN A 102 23.03 -10.18 14.03
CA ASN A 102 23.50 -11.41 13.39
C ASN A 102 24.84 -11.20 12.64
N ASP A 103 24.97 -10.10 11.88
CA ASP A 103 26.21 -9.74 11.19
C ASP A 103 27.38 -9.47 12.17
N ALA A 104 27.09 -8.87 13.33
CA ALA A 104 28.06 -8.64 14.39
C ALA A 104 28.52 -9.94 15.06
N GLU A 105 27.60 -10.90 15.28
CA GLU A 105 27.92 -12.23 15.81
C GLU A 105 28.77 -13.05 14.84
N GLU A 106 28.43 -13.06 13.55
CA GLU A 106 29.18 -13.77 12.52
C GLU A 106 30.60 -13.19 12.34
N SER A 107 30.71 -11.85 12.36
CA SER A 107 31.98 -11.12 12.32
C SER A 107 32.87 -11.43 13.54
N ASN A 108 32.29 -11.52 14.74
CA ASN A 108 33.00 -11.89 15.96
C ASN A 108 33.43 -13.35 15.97
N ALA A 109 32.60 -14.26 15.48
CA ALA A 109 32.93 -15.68 15.31
C ALA A 109 34.09 -15.86 14.31
N PHE A 110 34.08 -15.13 13.20
CA PHE A 110 35.15 -15.14 12.20
C PHE A 110 36.48 -14.62 12.76
N ARG A 111 36.45 -13.49 13.49
CA ARG A 111 37.63 -12.94 14.19
C ARG A 111 38.21 -13.90 15.23
N LYS A 112 37.35 -14.61 15.98
CA LYS A 112 37.79 -15.61 16.97
C LYS A 112 38.48 -16.80 16.29
N LYS A 113 37.97 -17.24 15.13
CA LYS A 113 38.56 -18.32 14.31
C LYS A 113 39.92 -17.94 13.72
N LEU A 114 40.09 -16.69 13.28
CA LEU A 114 41.37 -16.15 12.81
C LEU A 114 42.43 -16.07 13.93
N LYS A 115 42.06 -15.62 15.13
CA LYS A 115 42.98 -15.60 16.29
C LYS A 115 43.42 -17.00 16.73
N GLY A 116 42.58 -18.02 16.57
CA GLY A 116 42.94 -19.42 16.83
C GLY A 116 44.00 -19.97 15.87
N LYS A 117 43.97 -19.53 14.60
CA LYS A 117 44.91 -19.99 13.56
C LYS A 117 46.32 -19.40 13.70
N GLN A 118 46.44 -18.19 14.25
CA GLN A 118 47.74 -17.51 14.45
C GLN A 118 48.59 -18.12 15.58
N LYS A 119 47.97 -18.74 16.60
CA LYS A 119 48.69 -19.42 17.69
C LYS A 119 49.30 -20.78 17.31
N GLY A 120 48.93 -21.35 16.16
CA GLY A 120 49.44 -22.65 15.69
C GLY A 120 50.71 -22.59 14.82
N ILE A 121 51.15 -21.40 14.38
CA ILE A 121 52.22 -21.26 13.36
C ILE A 121 53.61 -21.01 13.98
N HIS A 122 53.72 -20.78 15.29
CA HIS A 122 55.00 -20.38 15.91
C HIS A 122 55.87 -21.52 16.47
N ASN A 123 55.64 -22.78 16.12
CA ASN A 123 56.46 -23.90 16.59
C ASN A 123 57.01 -24.75 15.43
N GLY A 124 58.05 -24.25 14.76
CA GLY A 124 58.67 -24.99 13.67
C GLY A 124 59.80 -24.28 12.93
N ARG A 125 60.90 -23.91 13.62
CA ARG A 125 62.21 -23.71 12.99
C ARG A 125 63.36 -23.76 14.03
N ARG A 126 63.84 -24.98 14.32
CA ARG A 126 65.20 -25.24 14.85
C ARG A 126 66.13 -25.33 13.64
N LYS A 127 67.07 -24.38 13.46
CA LYS A 127 68.50 -24.40 13.83
C LYS A 127 69.27 -25.60 13.26
N PHE A 128 70.24 -25.23 12.40
CA PHE A 128 71.53 -25.82 12.02
C PHE A 128 71.61 -27.34 11.77
#